data_AF-A0A9D2B4T5-F1
#
_entry.id   AF-A0A9D2B4T5-F1
#
_cell.length_a   1.000
_cell.length_b   1.000
_cell.length_c   1.000
_cell.angle_alpha   90.00
_cell.angle_beta   90.00
_cell.angle_gamma   90.00
#
_symmetry.space_group_name_H-M   'P 1'
#
loop_
_entity.id
_entity.type
_entity.pdbx_description
1 polymer ?
#
loop_
_entity_poly.entity_id
_entity_poly.type
_entity_poly.pdbx_seq_one_letter_code
_entity_poly.pdbx_strand_id
1 'polypeptide(L)'
;AWQAGIVRFDAALGGLGGCPFAPGATGNVCTEDLVHMFEQMGVTTGVDLDALLAVSATLPELVGHATPGQVVKAGKADRRYPMPQR
;
A
#
# COMPACT_ATOMS: atom_id res chain seq x y z
N ALA A 1 6.24 15.81 6.57
CA ALA A 1 6.94 16.03 5.28
C ALA A 1 6.04 16.71 4.26
N TRP A 2 4.91 16.10 3.85
CA TRP A 2 3.97 16.69 2.88
C TRP A 2 3.55 18.14 3.22
N GLN A 3 3.06 18.37 4.44
CA GLN A 3 2.65 19.71 4.91
C GLN A 3 3.79 20.75 4.93
N ALA A 4 5.05 20.30 4.89
CA ALA A 4 6.22 21.16 4.81
C ALA A 4 6.69 21.39 3.35
N GLY A 5 5.92 20.97 2.35
CA GLY A 5 6.19 21.18 0.94
C GLY A 5 7.00 20.09 0.23
N ILE A 6 7.26 18.94 0.89
CA ILE A 6 7.94 17.81 0.25
C ILE A 6 6.95 17.06 -0.64
N VAL A 7 7.31 16.88 -1.92
CA VAL A 7 6.45 16.26 -2.95
C VAL A 7 7.02 14.98 -3.57
N ARG A 8 8.17 14.50 -3.07
CA ARG A 8 8.80 13.25 -3.51
C ARG A 8 8.93 12.32 -2.31
N PHE A 9 8.43 11.10 -2.48
CA PHE A 9 8.40 10.07 -1.45
C PHE A 9 8.82 8.74 -2.07
N ASP A 10 9.72 8.03 -1.41
CA ASP A 10 10.08 6.67 -1.78
C ASP A 10 9.23 5.68 -0.99
N ALA A 11 8.79 4.62 -1.67
CA ALA A 11 7.97 3.55 -1.13
C ALA A 11 8.27 2.24 -1.86
N ALA A 12 7.86 1.11 -1.30
CA ALA A 12 7.96 -0.19 -1.94
C ALA A 12 6.59 -0.88 -2.02
N LEU A 13 6.35 -1.57 -3.14
CA LEU A 13 5.14 -2.36 -3.37
C LEU A 13 4.94 -3.34 -2.21
N GLY A 14 3.72 -3.43 -1.68
CA GLY A 14 3.40 -4.32 -0.55
C GLY A 14 4.10 -3.96 0.76
N GLY A 15 4.87 -2.86 0.82
CA GLY A 15 5.74 -2.51 1.95
C GLY A 15 6.98 -3.42 2.05
N LEU A 16 7.45 -3.95 0.92
CA LEU A 16 8.65 -4.80 0.88
C LEU A 16 9.90 -4.07 1.40
N GLY A 17 10.88 -4.88 1.80
CA GLY A 17 12.18 -4.44 2.28
C GLY A 17 12.42 -4.87 3.73
N GLY A 18 13.42 -4.24 4.32
CA GLY A 18 13.91 -4.54 5.66
C GLY A 18 15.39 -4.23 5.73
N CYS A 19 15.88 -3.89 6.92
CA CYS A 19 17.30 -3.62 7.11
C CYS A 19 17.98 -4.90 7.64
N PRO A 20 18.97 -5.47 6.93
CA PRO A 20 19.68 -6.66 7.41
C PRO A 20 20.48 -6.40 8.70
N PHE A 21 20.77 -5.13 9.00
CA PHE A 21 21.51 -4.71 10.18
C PHE A 21 20.62 -4.35 11.38
N ALA A 22 19.30 -4.21 11.18
CA ALA A 22 18.37 -3.85 12.24
C ALA A 22 17.29 -4.94 12.36
N PRO A 23 17.47 -5.91 13.28
CA PRO A 23 16.50 -6.98 13.51
C PRO A 23 15.10 -6.41 13.82
N GLY A 24 14.10 -6.86 13.06
CA GLY A 24 12.70 -6.44 13.24
C GLY A 24 12.29 -5.15 12.53
N ALA A 25 13.16 -4.54 11.72
CA ALA A 25 12.77 -3.39 10.90
C ALA A 25 11.68 -3.78 9.87
N THR A 26 10.55 -3.08 9.90
CA THR A 26 9.27 -3.47 9.25
C THR A 26 9.16 -3.15 7.76
N GLY A 27 10.27 -3.09 7.03
CA GLY A 27 10.28 -2.76 5.59
C GLY A 27 10.12 -1.27 5.28
N ASN A 28 9.87 -0.95 4.01
CA ASN A 28 9.59 0.41 3.56
C ASN A 28 8.12 0.80 3.79
N VAL A 29 7.80 2.08 3.63
CA VAL A 29 6.40 2.52 3.46
C VAL A 29 5.79 1.79 2.26
N CYS A 30 4.56 1.30 2.42
CA CYS A 30 3.83 0.57 1.40
C CYS A 30 3.30 1.52 0.32
N THR A 31 3.62 1.26 -0.96
CA THR A 31 3.27 2.14 -2.08
C THR A 31 1.76 2.29 -2.25
N GLU A 32 1.01 1.20 -2.24
CA GLU A 32 -0.44 1.23 -2.41
C GLU A 32 -1.17 1.93 -1.24
N ASP A 33 -0.67 1.75 -0.01
CA ASP A 33 -1.20 2.45 1.16
C ASP A 33 -0.93 3.97 1.06
N LEU A 34 0.25 4.36 0.59
CA LEU A 34 0.63 5.76 0.38
C LEU A 34 -0.18 6.42 -0.75
N VAL A 35 -0.35 5.73 -1.88
CA VAL A 35 -1.15 6.20 -3.01
C VAL A 35 -2.61 6.37 -2.59
N HIS A 36 -3.18 5.35 -1.93
CA HIS A 36 -4.55 5.42 -1.42
C HIS A 36 -4.74 6.59 -0.45
N MET A 37 -3.81 6.79 0.49
CA MET A 37 -3.84 7.93 1.41
C MET A 37 -3.86 9.26 0.65
N PHE A 38 -2.96 9.46 -0.33
CA PHE A 38 -2.93 10.69 -1.11
C PHE A 38 -4.20 10.92 -1.94
N GLU A 39 -4.75 9.87 -2.55
CA GLU A 39 -6.04 9.95 -3.25
C GLU A 39 -7.18 10.36 -2.31
N GLN A 40 -7.25 9.78 -1.10
CA GLN A 40 -8.25 10.18 -0.09
C GLN A 40 -8.07 11.62 0.41
N MET A 41 -6.84 12.15 0.34
CA MET A 41 -6.54 13.55 0.62
C MET A 41 -6.84 14.50 -0.57
N GLY A 42 -7.28 13.97 -1.71
CA GLY A 42 -7.51 14.74 -2.93
C GLY A 42 -6.21 15.13 -3.67
N VAL A 43 -5.10 14.44 -3.39
CA VAL A 43 -3.79 14.67 -4.02
C VAL A 43 -3.58 13.66 -5.14
N THR A 44 -3.38 14.14 -6.36
CA THR A 44 -3.09 13.29 -7.51
C THR A 44 -1.65 12.80 -7.49
N THR A 45 -1.46 11.48 -7.56
CA THR A 45 -0.13 10.83 -7.62
C THR A 45 0.27 10.44 -9.05
N GLY A 46 -0.70 10.30 -9.96
CA GLY A 46 -0.50 9.79 -11.32
C GLY A 46 -0.34 8.27 -11.40
N VAL A 47 -0.55 7.55 -10.29
CA VAL A 47 -0.48 6.09 -10.21
C VAL A 47 -1.89 5.50 -10.35
N ASP A 48 -2.03 4.44 -11.13
CA ASP A 48 -3.26 3.63 -11.17
C ASP A 48 -3.28 2.69 -9.95
N LEU A 49 -4.08 3.05 -8.94
CA LEU A 49 -4.17 2.27 -7.71
C LEU A 49 -4.78 0.88 -7.93
N ASP A 50 -5.75 0.72 -8.83
CA ASP A 50 -6.38 -0.58 -9.06
C ASP A 50 -5.41 -1.55 -9.74
N ALA A 51 -4.64 -1.06 -10.72
CA ALA A 51 -3.56 -1.85 -11.34
C ALA A 51 -2.48 -2.19 -10.31
N LEU A 52 -2.11 -1.26 -9.43
CA LEU A 52 -1.10 -1.49 -8.40
C LEU A 52 -1.55 -2.55 -7.38
N LEU A 53 -2.81 -2.51 -6.96
CA LEU A 53 -3.38 -3.50 -6.04
C LEU A 53 -3.45 -4.90 -6.67
N ALA A 54 -3.77 -4.99 -7.96
CA ALA A 54 -3.76 -6.26 -8.69
C ALA A 54 -2.36 -6.91 -8.68
N VAL A 55 -1.30 -6.12 -8.86
CA VAL A 55 0.08 -6.62 -8.78
C VAL A 55 0.48 -6.93 -7.34
N SER A 56 0.12 -6.08 -6.36
CA SER A 56 0.43 -6.33 -4.94
C SER A 56 -0.18 -7.64 -4.44
N ALA A 57 -1.36 -8.01 -4.93
CA ALA A 57 -2.04 -9.24 -4.54
C ALA A 57 -1.27 -10.53 -4.93
N THR A 58 -0.42 -10.49 -5.96
CA THR A 58 0.41 -11.65 -6.36
C THR A 58 1.72 -11.73 -5.58
N LEU A 59 2.09 -10.66 -4.87
CA LEU A 59 3.40 -10.49 -4.25
C LEU A 59 3.70 -11.51 -3.15
N PRO A 60 2.75 -11.89 -2.25
CA PRO A 60 3.02 -12.88 -1.22
C PRO A 60 3.48 -14.23 -1.75
N GLU A 61 2.91 -14.68 -2.88
CA GLU A 61 3.30 -15.93 -3.54
C GLU A 61 4.70 -15.82 -4.13
N LEU A 62 5.04 -14.67 -4.71
CA LEU A 62 6.35 -14.43 -5.31
C LEU A 62 7.49 -14.38 -4.28
N VAL A 63 7.25 -13.79 -3.11
CA VAL A 63 8.29 -13.62 -2.06
C VAL A 63 8.27 -14.72 -1.00
N GLY A 64 7.25 -15.59 -1.01
CA GLY A 64 7.13 -16.73 -0.10
C GLY A 64 6.69 -16.36 1.33
N HIS A 65 6.19 -15.14 1.55
CA HIS A 65 5.65 -14.70 2.84
C HIS A 65 4.60 -13.60 2.65
N ALA A 66 3.77 -13.37 3.67
CA ALA A 66 2.80 -12.28 3.64
C ALA A 66 3.48 -10.90 3.57
N THR A 67 2.86 -9.97 2.87
CA THR A 67 3.31 -8.57 2.77
C THR A 67 2.51 -7.67 3.72
N PRO A 68 3.09 -6.59 4.27
CA PRO A 68 2.41 -5.74 5.26
C PRO A 68 1.30 -4.84 4.69
N GLY A 69 1.23 -4.61 3.37
CA GLY A 69 0.25 -3.70 2.75
C GLY A 69 -1.20 -3.90 3.23
N GLN A 70 -1.87 -2.80 3.59
CA GLN A 70 -3.19 -2.82 4.22
C GLN A 70 -4.31 -2.70 3.19
N VAL A 71 -4.16 -1.82 2.20
CA VAL A 71 -5.19 -1.58 1.18
C VAL A 71 -5.39 -2.81 0.30
N VAL A 72 -4.35 -3.59 0.01
CA VAL A 72 -4.51 -4.87 -0.72
C VAL A 72 -5.30 -5.92 0.07
N LYS A 73 -5.26 -5.87 1.41
CA LYS A 73 -6.00 -6.79 2.29
C LYS A 73 -7.45 -6.34 2.50
N ALA A 74 -7.62 -5.07 2.83
CA ALA A 74 -8.92 -4.48 3.17
C ALA A 74 -9.74 -4.11 1.92
N GLY A 75 -9.06 -3.68 0.86
CA GLY A 75 -9.63 -2.96 -0.28
C GLY A 75 -9.60 -1.44 -0.07
N LYS A 76 -9.86 -0.71 -1.15
CA LYS A 76 -10.02 0.76 -1.14
C LYS A 76 -11.18 1.19 -0.24
N ALA A 77 -11.16 2.47 0.18
CA ALA A 77 -12.17 3.07 1.03
C ALA A 77 -13.61 3.01 0.45
N ASP A 78 -13.75 2.90 -0.86
CA ASP A 78 -15.04 2.78 -1.56
C ASP A 78 -15.51 1.34 -1.75
N ARG A 79 -14.74 0.33 -1.31
CA ARG A 79 -15.14 -1.07 -1.34
C ARG A 79 -16.36 -1.30 -0.45
N ARG A 80 -17.42 -1.85 -1.04
CA ARG A 80 -18.66 -2.21 -0.34
C ARG A 80 -18.79 -3.73 -0.24
N TYR A 81 -19.45 -4.18 0.82
CA TYR A 81 -19.82 -5.58 1.04
C TYR A 81 -21.33 -5.74 0.90
N PRO A 82 -21.83 -6.90 0.43
CA PRO A 82 -23.26 -7.17 0.39
C PRO A 82 -23.85 -7.17 1.80
N MET A 83 -25.11 -6.75 1.93
CA MET A 83 -25.84 -6.84 3.20
C MET A 83 -26.01 -8.32 3.59
N PRO A 84 -25.71 -8.71 4.84
CA PRO A 84 -25.93 -10.08 5.29
C PRO A 84 -27.40 -10.49 5.12
N GLN A 85 -27.63 -11.69 4.57
CA GLN A 85 -28.96 -12.28 4.52
C GLN A 85 -29.33 -12.78 5.93
N ARG A 86 -30.58 -12.52 6.35
CA ARG A 86 -31.13 -12.94 7.65
C ARG A 86 -31.37 -14.44 7.69
#